data_AF-A0A7S1Q8C9-F1
#
_entry.id   AF-A0A7S1Q8C9-F1
#
_cell.length_a   1.000
_cell.length_b   1.000
_cell.length_c   1.000
_cell.angle_alpha   90.00
_cell.angle_beta   90.00
_cell.angle_gamma   90.00
#
_symmetry.space_group_name_H-M   'P 1'
#
loop_
_entity.id
_entity.type
_entity.pdbx_description
1 polymer ?
#
loop_
_entity_poly.entity_id
_entity_poly.type
_entity_poly.pdbx_seq_one_letter_code
_entity_poly.pdbx_strand_id
1 'polypeptide(L)'
;RRAEEEQQRAEEERRRLLEEQRAREAEERRATEAEELRKRQEEEARLRAEEARKREQLGKILASGGFAGVSERKKKSGMLSSGFTYPLHVAVKAADAQAVGLLLWAGADRSLKDSAKLTPLMLAQKLDKKGSHRHVIQALSA
;
A
#
# COMPACT_ATOMS: atom_id res chain seq x y z
N ARG A 1 -29.23 -64.51 21.48
CA ARG A 1 -27.77 -64.57 21.77
C ARG A 1 -26.91 -64.34 20.53
N ARG A 2 -26.70 -65.30 19.61
CA ARG A 2 -25.82 -65.06 18.43
C ARG A 2 -26.25 -63.90 17.54
N ALA A 3 -27.55 -63.80 17.22
CA ALA A 3 -28.08 -62.69 16.40
C ALA A 3 -27.99 -61.32 17.10
N GLU A 4 -28.14 -61.29 18.44
CA GLU A 4 -28.01 -60.05 19.23
C GLU A 4 -26.54 -59.62 19.33
N GLU A 5 -25.62 -60.57 19.52
CA GLU A 5 -24.17 -60.31 19.51
C GLU A 5 -23.69 -59.80 18.15
N GLU A 6 -24.24 -60.32 17.05
CA GLU A 6 -23.93 -59.87 15.70
C GLU A 6 -24.48 -58.46 15.43
N GLN A 7 -25.70 -58.16 15.88
CA GLN A 7 -26.27 -56.81 15.81
C GLN A 7 -25.47 -55.80 16.63
N GLN A 8 -25.05 -56.16 17.85
CA GLN A 8 -24.22 -55.30 18.69
C GLN A 8 -22.86 -55.00 18.05
N ARG A 9 -22.20 -56.01 17.46
CA ARG A 9 -20.93 -55.81 16.73
C ARG A 9 -21.10 -54.89 15.53
N ALA A 10 -22.15 -55.08 14.74
CA ALA A 10 -22.45 -54.24 13.58
C ALA A 10 -22.75 -52.78 13.99
N GLU A 11 -23.45 -52.58 15.11
CA GLU A 11 -23.75 -51.24 15.62
C GLU A 11 -22.49 -50.54 16.17
N GLU A 12 -21.63 -51.27 16.88
CA GLU A 12 -20.33 -50.75 17.35
C GLU A 12 -19.42 -50.38 16.18
N GLU A 13 -19.34 -51.22 15.14
CA GLU A 13 -18.57 -50.95 13.94
C GLU A 13 -19.10 -49.71 13.21
N ARG A 14 -20.42 -49.61 13.03
CA ARG A 14 -21.06 -48.42 12.44
C ARG A 14 -20.77 -47.16 13.24
N ARG A 15 -20.82 -47.25 14.58
CA ARG A 15 -20.49 -46.11 15.45
C ARG A 15 -19.03 -45.68 15.31
N ARG A 16 -18.09 -46.64 15.26
CA ARG A 16 -16.66 -46.36 15.05
C ARG A 16 -16.41 -45.68 13.71
N LEU A 17 -17.01 -46.16 12.63
CA LEU A 17 -16.87 -45.57 11.29
C LEU A 17 -17.43 -44.14 11.25
N LEU A 18 -18.58 -43.88 11.87
CA LEU A 18 -19.14 -42.53 11.96
C LEU A 18 -18.27 -41.59 12.79
N GLU A 19 -17.67 -42.08 13.88
CA GLU A 19 -16.75 -41.30 14.71
C GLU A 19 -15.45 -40.98 13.95
N GLU A 20 -14.90 -41.95 13.22
CA GLU A 20 -13.73 -41.75 12.37
C GLU A 20 -14.01 -40.76 11.23
N GLN A 21 -15.17 -40.88 10.57
CA GLN A 21 -15.58 -39.94 9.52
C GLN A 21 -15.71 -38.52 10.09
N ARG A 22 -16.36 -38.36 11.24
CA ARG A 22 -16.46 -37.05 11.91
C ARG A 22 -15.10 -36.50 12.30
N ALA A 23 -14.19 -37.34 12.77
CA ALA A 23 -12.83 -36.93 13.11
C ALA A 23 -12.07 -36.44 11.86
N ARG A 24 -12.15 -37.17 10.74
CA ARG A 24 -11.56 -36.77 9.45
C ARG A 24 -12.14 -35.46 8.93
N GLU A 25 -13.47 -35.32 8.94
CA GLU A 25 -14.13 -34.07 8.52
C GLU A 25 -13.76 -32.89 9.43
N ALA A 26 -13.64 -33.11 10.74
CA ALA A 26 -13.20 -32.06 11.67
C ALA A 26 -11.73 -31.68 11.46
N GLU A 27 -10.87 -32.65 11.16
CA GLU A 27 -9.45 -32.40 10.82
C GLU A 27 -9.33 -31.63 9.50
N GLU A 28 -10.06 -32.03 8.45
CA GLU A 28 -10.07 -31.34 7.17
C GLU A 28 -10.56 -29.89 7.31
N ARG A 29 -11.66 -29.67 8.04
CA ARG A 29 -12.14 -28.30 8.35
C ARG A 29 -11.11 -27.47 9.09
N ARG A 30 -10.43 -28.05 10.08
CA ARG A 30 -9.35 -27.34 10.80
C ARG A 30 -8.18 -27.02 9.89
N ALA A 31 -7.82 -27.92 8.97
CA ALA A 31 -6.76 -27.70 8.01
C ALA A 31 -7.12 -26.57 7.02
N THR A 32 -8.35 -26.55 6.49
CA THR A 32 -8.80 -25.48 5.60
C THR A 32 -8.88 -24.13 6.31
N GLU A 33 -9.44 -24.08 7.52
CA GLU A 33 -9.48 -22.85 8.34
C GLU A 33 -8.07 -22.32 8.64
N ALA A 34 -7.12 -23.22 8.97
CA ALA A 34 -5.73 -22.84 9.21
C ALA A 34 -5.04 -22.32 7.95
N GLU A 35 -5.31 -22.91 6.77
CA GLU A 35 -4.78 -22.43 5.49
C GLU A 35 -5.36 -21.06 5.11
N GLU A 36 -6.66 -20.86 5.27
CA GLU A 36 -7.30 -19.56 5.01
C GLU A 36 -6.76 -18.46 5.93
N LEU A 37 -6.58 -18.78 7.22
CA LEU A 37 -6.00 -17.84 8.17
C LEU A 37 -4.56 -17.47 7.77
N ARG A 38 -3.74 -18.45 7.37
CA ARG A 38 -2.38 -18.21 6.88
C ARG A 38 -2.38 -17.30 5.66
N LYS A 39 -3.23 -17.57 4.66
CA LYS A 39 -3.33 -16.73 3.45
C LYS A 39 -3.72 -15.30 3.80
N ARG A 40 -4.68 -15.09 4.69
CA ARG A 40 -5.09 -13.75 5.16
C ARG A 40 -3.94 -13.02 5.86
N GLN A 41 -3.20 -13.72 6.73
CA GLN A 41 -2.05 -13.15 7.43
C GLN A 41 -0.92 -12.79 6.47
N GLU A 42 -0.64 -13.61 5.48
CA GLU A 42 0.38 -13.35 4.45
C GLU A 42 0.00 -12.15 3.58
N GLU A 43 -1.27 -12.06 3.16
CA GLU A 43 -1.78 -10.92 2.40
C GLU A 43 -1.70 -9.62 3.21
N GLU A 44 -2.14 -9.64 4.47
CA GLU A 44 -2.05 -8.49 5.36
C GLU A 44 -0.59 -8.07 5.61
N ALA A 45 0.30 -9.04 5.84
CA ALA A 45 1.73 -8.77 6.01
C ALA A 45 2.34 -8.15 4.73
N ARG A 46 1.94 -8.62 3.55
CA ARG A 46 2.37 -8.07 2.26
C ARG A 46 1.91 -6.62 2.10
N LEU A 47 0.64 -6.32 2.39
CA LEU A 47 0.10 -4.96 2.30
C LEU A 47 0.81 -4.02 3.28
N ARG A 48 1.01 -4.45 4.54
CA ARG A 48 1.76 -3.69 5.54
C ARG A 48 3.21 -3.44 5.11
N ALA A 49 3.88 -4.43 4.54
CA ALA A 49 5.24 -4.29 4.05
C ALA A 49 5.33 -3.32 2.86
N GLU A 50 4.36 -3.35 1.94
CA GLU A 50 4.28 -2.39 0.83
C GLU A 50 4.06 -0.96 1.35
N GLU A 51 3.14 -0.77 2.28
CA GLU A 51 2.89 0.53 2.89
C GLU A 51 4.13 1.07 3.62
N ALA A 52 4.79 0.21 4.41
CA ALA A 52 6.03 0.58 5.12
C ALA A 52 7.13 1.02 4.14
N ARG A 53 7.30 0.31 3.02
CA ARG A 53 8.26 0.70 1.96
C ARG A 53 7.91 2.06 1.36
N LYS A 54 6.63 2.30 1.02
CA LYS A 54 6.17 3.61 0.50
C LYS A 54 6.45 4.74 1.49
N ARG A 55 6.16 4.51 2.79
CA ARG A 55 6.43 5.48 3.87
C ARG A 55 7.93 5.76 4.04
N GLU A 56 8.78 4.73 3.94
CA GLU A 56 10.23 4.89 4.01
C GLU A 56 10.76 5.72 2.83
N GLN A 57 10.32 5.40 1.60
CA GLN A 57 10.69 6.15 0.39
C GLN A 57 10.22 7.61 0.47
N LEU A 58 8.99 7.84 0.92
CA LEU A 58 8.46 9.18 1.18
C LEU A 58 9.33 9.95 2.18
N GLY A 59 9.72 9.30 3.29
CA GLY A 59 10.62 9.89 4.29
C GLY A 59 11.96 10.32 3.68
N LYS A 60 12.56 9.49 2.82
CA LYS A 60 13.80 9.84 2.10
C LYS A 60 13.60 11.04 1.17
N ILE A 61 12.51 11.09 0.42
CA ILE A 61 12.18 12.23 -0.46
C ILE A 61 12.05 13.52 0.36
N LEU A 62 11.28 13.49 1.44
CA LEU A 62 11.10 14.66 2.31
C LEU A 62 12.42 15.10 2.95
N ALA A 63 13.21 14.15 3.47
CA ALA A 63 14.52 14.44 4.07
C ALA A 63 15.50 15.06 3.07
N SER A 64 15.59 14.52 1.85
CA SER A 64 16.45 15.08 0.80
C SER A 64 16.06 16.51 0.40
N GLY A 65 14.77 16.84 0.45
CA GLY A 65 14.27 18.19 0.23
C GLY A 65 14.31 19.08 1.49
N GLY A 66 14.62 18.50 2.63
CA GLY A 66 14.57 19.10 3.96
C GLY A 66 13.16 19.63 4.31
N PHE A 67 12.13 18.87 4.00
CA PHE A 67 10.74 19.12 4.38
C PHE A 67 10.38 18.23 5.59
N ALA A 68 9.65 18.76 6.56
CA ALA A 68 9.10 17.99 7.67
C ALA A 68 7.70 17.42 7.37
N GLY A 69 7.03 17.90 6.31
CA GLY A 69 5.73 17.36 5.86
C GLY A 69 5.48 17.45 4.36
N VAL A 70 4.51 16.64 3.87
CA VAL A 70 4.17 16.48 2.45
C VAL A 70 3.56 17.71 1.78
N SER A 71 2.90 18.57 2.56
CA SER A 71 2.31 19.83 2.12
C SER A 71 2.96 21.05 2.81
N GLU A 72 4.14 20.85 3.41
CA GLU A 72 4.79 21.92 4.17
C GLU A 72 5.38 22.98 3.25
N ARG A 73 5.04 24.23 3.53
CA ARG A 73 5.59 25.39 2.83
C ARG A 73 6.99 25.67 3.35
N LYS A 74 8.01 25.37 2.54
CA LYS A 74 9.40 25.73 2.87
C LYS A 74 9.81 27.04 2.19
N LYS A 75 10.32 28.00 2.98
CA LYS A 75 10.99 29.20 2.45
C LYS A 75 12.38 28.79 1.94
N LYS A 76 12.78 29.29 0.77
CA LYS A 76 14.16 29.16 0.29
C LYS A 76 15.05 29.98 1.22
N SER A 77 16.01 29.35 1.87
CA SER A 77 16.92 30.05 2.79
C SER A 77 17.98 30.79 1.96
N GLY A 78 17.90 32.12 1.96
CA GLY A 78 18.87 33.00 1.32
C GLY A 78 18.47 34.46 1.56
N MET A 79 19.42 35.30 1.99
CA MET A 79 19.21 36.69 2.43
C MET A 79 18.60 37.61 1.34
N LEU A 80 18.49 37.13 0.09
CA LEU A 80 17.99 37.86 -1.09
C LEU A 80 16.89 37.13 -1.88
N SER A 81 16.37 35.97 -1.41
CA SER A 81 15.36 35.20 -2.16
C SER A 81 14.11 34.93 -1.30
N SER A 82 13.01 35.65 -1.57
CA SER A 82 11.70 35.50 -0.90
C SER A 82 10.85 34.35 -1.47
N GLY A 83 11.49 33.33 -2.04
CA GLY A 83 10.81 32.18 -2.66
C GLY A 83 10.35 31.16 -1.64
N PHE A 84 9.27 30.44 -1.95
CA PHE A 84 8.86 29.23 -1.26
C PHE A 84 8.51 28.13 -2.26
N THR A 85 8.62 26.88 -1.82
CA THR A 85 8.32 25.69 -2.62
C THR A 85 7.70 24.62 -1.73
N TYR A 86 6.96 23.70 -2.33
CA TYR A 86 6.43 22.51 -1.67
C TYR A 86 7.18 21.26 -2.17
N PRO A 87 7.11 20.13 -1.43
CA PRO A 87 7.69 18.86 -1.87
C PRO A 87 7.23 18.46 -3.27
N LEU A 88 5.93 18.64 -3.57
CA LEU A 88 5.34 18.25 -4.85
C LEU A 88 5.93 19.06 -6.02
N HIS A 89 6.20 20.35 -5.85
CA HIS A 89 6.89 21.17 -6.86
C HIS A 89 8.36 20.77 -7.04
N VAL A 90 9.03 20.28 -6.00
CA VAL A 90 10.42 19.79 -6.11
C VAL A 90 10.47 18.49 -6.91
N ALA A 91 9.56 17.54 -6.63
CA ALA A 91 9.44 16.30 -7.38
C ALA A 91 9.14 16.56 -8.88
N VAL A 92 8.27 17.54 -9.17
CA VAL A 92 8.00 17.97 -10.56
C VAL A 92 9.25 18.52 -11.23
N LYS A 93 10.05 19.36 -10.56
CA LYS A 93 11.30 19.90 -11.13
C LYS A 93 12.34 18.83 -11.41
N ALA A 94 12.34 17.76 -10.63
CA ALA A 94 13.21 16.61 -10.82
C ALA A 94 12.69 15.64 -11.91
N ALA A 95 11.51 15.91 -12.50
CA ALA A 95 10.80 14.99 -13.40
C ALA A 95 10.57 13.59 -12.78
N ASP A 96 10.50 13.50 -11.46
CA ASP A 96 10.37 12.23 -10.73
C ASP A 96 8.90 11.87 -10.52
N ALA A 97 8.36 11.08 -11.47
CA ALA A 97 6.98 10.60 -11.41
C ALA A 97 6.71 9.68 -10.20
N GLN A 98 7.72 8.95 -9.71
CA GLN A 98 7.58 8.08 -8.54
C GLN A 98 7.44 8.92 -7.27
N ALA A 99 8.30 9.93 -7.09
CA ALA A 99 8.18 10.85 -5.97
C ALA A 99 6.86 11.64 -5.99
N VAL A 100 6.39 12.05 -7.17
CA VAL A 100 5.06 12.67 -7.34
C VAL A 100 3.96 11.70 -6.89
N GLY A 101 4.00 10.44 -7.33
CA GLY A 101 3.04 9.42 -6.92
C GLY A 101 3.03 9.17 -5.41
N LEU A 102 4.20 9.04 -4.78
CA LEU A 102 4.33 8.85 -3.33
C LEU A 102 3.80 10.05 -2.52
N LEU A 103 4.09 11.28 -2.98
CA LEU A 103 3.59 12.49 -2.33
C LEU A 103 2.07 12.60 -2.45
N LEU A 104 1.49 12.30 -3.62
CA LEU A 104 0.04 12.29 -3.83
C LEU A 104 -0.65 11.18 -3.01
N TRP A 105 -0.07 9.98 -2.97
CA TRP A 105 -0.53 8.88 -2.11
C TRP A 105 -0.57 9.30 -0.62
N ALA A 106 0.40 10.11 -0.19
CA ALA A 106 0.47 10.66 1.15
C ALA A 106 -0.40 11.90 1.40
N GLY A 107 -1.24 12.29 0.44
CA GLY A 107 -2.17 13.43 0.58
C GLY A 107 -1.57 14.80 0.29
N ALA A 108 -0.48 14.88 -0.47
CA ALA A 108 0.05 16.17 -0.92
C ALA A 108 -0.99 16.94 -1.75
N ASP A 109 -1.18 18.21 -1.43
CA ASP A 109 -2.16 19.06 -2.10
C ASP A 109 -1.61 19.57 -3.45
N ARG A 110 -2.19 19.05 -4.54
CA ARG A 110 -1.86 19.44 -5.93
C ARG A 110 -2.45 20.79 -6.37
N SER A 111 -3.27 21.43 -5.54
CA SER A 111 -3.81 22.76 -5.82
C SER A 111 -2.89 23.90 -5.35
N LEU A 112 -1.93 23.60 -4.46
CA LEU A 112 -1.03 24.58 -3.88
C LEU A 112 -0.17 25.25 -4.96
N LYS A 113 -0.09 26.58 -4.87
CA LYS A 113 0.73 27.38 -5.77
C LYS A 113 2.07 27.69 -5.11
N ASP A 114 3.16 27.53 -5.85
CA ASP A 114 4.49 27.94 -5.39
C ASP A 114 4.65 29.48 -5.41
N SER A 115 5.85 29.95 -5.08
CA SER A 115 6.18 31.39 -5.13
C SER A 115 6.04 32.04 -6.53
N ALA A 116 6.03 31.26 -7.61
CA ALA A 116 5.77 31.73 -8.97
C ALA A 116 4.27 31.68 -9.33
N LYS A 117 3.38 31.43 -8.35
CA LYS A 117 1.94 31.24 -8.53
C LYS A 117 1.57 30.04 -9.42
N LEU A 118 2.47 29.05 -9.54
CA LEU A 118 2.25 27.86 -10.37
C LEU A 118 1.79 26.69 -9.50
N THR A 119 0.74 25.99 -9.95
CA THR A 119 0.43 24.65 -9.42
C THR A 119 1.49 23.65 -9.90
N PRO A 120 1.62 22.47 -9.26
CA PRO A 120 2.52 21.42 -9.73
C PRO A 120 2.25 21.03 -11.19
N LEU A 121 0.98 20.97 -11.61
CA LEU A 121 0.61 20.65 -13.00
C LEU A 121 1.04 21.74 -13.97
N MET A 122 0.77 23.02 -13.65
CA MET A 122 1.22 24.15 -14.47
C MET A 122 2.75 24.18 -14.59
N LEU A 123 3.45 23.88 -13.50
CA LEU A 123 4.90 23.78 -13.49
C LEU A 123 5.40 22.63 -14.38
N ALA A 124 4.78 21.45 -14.30
CA ALA A 124 5.13 20.30 -15.12
C ALA A 124 4.95 20.58 -16.60
N GLN A 125 3.82 21.17 -17.00
CA GLN A 125 3.56 21.59 -18.38
C GLN A 125 4.57 22.64 -18.87
N LYS A 126 4.91 23.61 -18.01
CA LYS A 126 5.91 24.64 -18.34
C LYS A 126 7.32 24.07 -18.53
N LEU A 127 7.68 23.04 -17.76
CA LEU A 127 8.98 22.39 -17.83
C LEU A 127 9.03 21.28 -18.88
N ASP A 128 7.90 20.88 -19.44
CA ASP A 128 7.84 19.78 -20.39
C ASP A 128 8.50 20.14 -21.72
N LYS A 129 9.73 19.66 -21.89
CA LYS A 129 10.48 19.76 -23.13
C LYS A 129 10.45 18.40 -23.82
N LYS A 130 9.75 18.33 -24.96
CA LYS A 130 9.64 17.10 -25.78
C LYS A 130 9.09 15.87 -25.00
N GLY A 131 8.18 16.07 -24.06
CA GLY A 131 7.58 14.97 -23.28
C GLY A 131 8.41 14.50 -22.08
N SER A 132 9.50 15.19 -21.74
CA SER A 132 10.31 14.97 -20.52
C SER A 132 9.49 14.81 -19.23
N HIS A 133 8.35 15.51 -19.11
CA HIS A 133 7.51 15.51 -17.91
C HIS A 133 6.19 14.75 -18.12
N ARG A 134 6.05 13.95 -19.20
CA ARG A 134 4.80 13.26 -19.55
C ARG A 134 4.24 12.41 -18.40
N HIS A 135 5.08 11.59 -17.77
CA HIS A 135 4.66 10.72 -16.66
C HIS A 135 4.28 11.51 -15.41
N VAL A 136 4.96 12.64 -15.16
CA VAL A 136 4.63 13.55 -14.06
C VAL A 136 3.28 14.24 -14.30
N ILE A 137 3.05 14.72 -15.53
CA ILE A 137 1.78 15.34 -15.93
C ILE A 137 0.64 14.33 -15.75
N GLN A 138 0.83 13.10 -16.23
CA GLN A 138 -0.14 12.02 -16.09
C GLN A 138 -0.46 11.73 -14.62
N ALA A 139 0.56 11.63 -13.76
CA ALA A 139 0.36 11.39 -12.33
C ALA A 139 -0.40 12.54 -11.63
N LEU A 140 -0.21 13.78 -12.07
CA LEU A 140 -0.90 14.96 -11.50
C LEU A 140 -2.32 15.14 -12.03
N SER A 141 -2.62 14.62 -13.23
CA SER A 141 -3.95 14.69 -13.87
C SER A 141 -4.89 13.54 -13.53
N ALA A 142 -4.38 12.47 -12.90
CA ALA A 142 -5.16 11.31 -12.47
C ALA A 142 -6.10 11.63 -11.29
#